data_AF-A0AA37XIR1-F1
#
_entry.id   AF-A0AA37XIR1-F1
#
_cell.length_a   1.000
_cell.length_b   1.000
_cell.length_c   1.000
_cell.angle_alpha   90.00
_cell.angle_beta   90.00
_cell.angle_gamma   90.00
#
_symmetry.space_group_name_H-M   'P 1'
#
loop_
_entity.id
_entity.type
_entity.pdbx_description
1 polymer ?
#
loop_
_entity_poly.entity_id
_entity_poly.type
_entity_poly.pdbx_seq_one_letter_code
_entity_poly.pdbx_strand_id
1 'polypeptide(L)'
;MSEKDNQTNEVKKRQQNKQMNDPYYDEKAQNHAEIVSWIASAEKELADLRLRKTLLEDDFSELLSEYRRLIITDAAISTVAKTSLLAYLTYELLQPLKDATLKQTETYNIWQAKYFLVKYQLTDKRELALSFKMNVIDTRFTASFMPLILLDLQEMTATVDEHQVLELIRLWYSEKVFSRNQLSLINYDLNRLLANFKQLGFSVGPNLLDNTRALAVNLQSEFPLETRILDNIFITTMDSTEYDFDKIGQADYQVKLNQEQNVFIHAKENRTQLFVDSNNRRRSILDFFTHYPFFVPLIVRD
;
A
#
# COMPACT_ATOMS: atom_id res chain seq x y z
N MET A 1 58.45 41.53 58.96
CA MET A 1 57.26 41.17 58.15
C MET A 1 56.13 42.07 58.59
N SER A 2 55.83 43.10 57.80
CA SER A 2 54.91 44.16 58.20
C SER A 2 53.49 43.82 57.73
N GLU A 3 52.49 43.99 58.60
CA GLU A 3 51.06 43.75 58.34
C GLU A 3 50.55 44.45 57.06
N LYS A 4 51.26 45.50 56.60
CA LYS A 4 51.00 46.22 55.34
C LYS A 4 51.26 45.37 54.09
N ASP A 5 52.22 44.45 54.10
CA ASP A 5 52.50 43.59 52.92
C ASP A 5 51.46 42.47 52.77
N ASN A 6 50.90 41.97 53.89
CA ASN A 6 49.80 41.01 53.87
C ASN A 6 48.48 41.65 53.41
N GLN A 7 48.16 42.87 53.87
CA GLN A 7 46.97 43.59 53.41
C GLN A 7 47.03 43.94 51.92
N THR A 8 48.21 44.28 51.40
CA THR A 8 48.38 44.63 49.99
C THR A 8 48.25 43.42 49.06
N ASN A 9 48.71 42.24 49.50
CA ASN A 9 48.53 40.97 48.79
C ASN A 9 47.10 40.43 48.87
N GLU A 10 46.38 40.64 49.99
CA GLU A 10 44.95 40.29 50.09
C GLU A 10 44.06 41.19 49.24
N VAL A 11 44.35 42.49 49.15
CA VAL A 11 43.59 43.43 48.29
C VAL A 11 43.85 43.15 46.81
N LYS A 12 45.08 42.82 46.41
CA LYS A 12 45.38 42.39 45.03
C LYS A 12 44.75 41.05 44.66
N LYS A 13 44.72 40.06 45.57
CA LYS A 13 43.99 38.79 45.36
C LYS A 13 42.47 38.99 45.33
N ARG A 14 41.90 39.92 46.13
CA ARG A 14 40.46 40.26 46.09
C ARG A 14 40.07 41.08 44.86
N GLN A 15 40.96 41.92 44.32
CA GLN A 15 40.73 42.66 43.08
C GLN A 15 40.93 41.79 41.83
N GLN A 16 41.89 40.85 41.85
CA GLN A 16 42.04 39.85 40.79
C GLN A 16 40.88 38.83 40.80
N ASN A 17 40.37 38.41 41.96
CA ASN A 17 39.16 37.57 42.03
C ASN A 17 37.88 38.31 41.61
N LYS A 18 37.80 39.66 41.76
CA LYS A 18 36.67 40.46 41.27
C LYS A 18 36.67 40.65 39.75
N GLN A 19 37.81 40.50 39.09
CA GLN A 19 37.91 40.49 37.62
C GLN A 19 37.64 39.11 37.01
N MET A 20 37.42 38.07 37.83
CA MET A 20 37.35 36.68 37.36
C MET A 20 35.94 36.06 37.43
N ASN A 21 34.90 36.85 37.72
CA ASN A 21 33.48 36.52 37.53
C ASN A 21 32.70 37.82 37.69
N ASP A 22 32.52 38.56 36.59
CA ASP A 22 31.55 39.65 36.55
C ASP A 22 30.20 39.03 36.15
N PRO A 23 29.25 38.86 37.09
CA PRO A 23 28.01 38.14 36.84
C PRO A 23 27.19 38.73 35.70
N TYR A 24 27.36 40.02 35.42
CA TYR A 24 26.68 40.69 34.31
C TYR A 24 27.16 40.19 32.94
N TYR A 25 28.46 39.96 32.76
CA TYR A 25 28.98 39.44 31.48
C TYR A 25 28.64 37.96 31.29
N ASP A 26 28.59 37.19 32.37
CA ASP A 26 28.14 35.79 32.34
C ASP A 26 26.65 35.71 31.99
N GLU A 27 25.80 36.52 32.63
CA GLU A 27 24.36 36.64 32.33
C GLU A 27 24.12 37.11 30.89
N LYS A 28 24.89 38.10 30.42
CA LYS A 28 24.80 38.59 29.04
C LYS A 28 25.21 37.52 28.02
N ALA A 29 26.25 36.73 28.30
CA ALA A 29 26.69 35.64 27.44
C ALA A 29 25.65 34.51 27.40
N GLN A 30 25.05 34.18 28.54
CA GLN A 30 23.95 33.22 28.62
C GLN A 30 22.73 33.70 27.82
N ASN A 31 22.27 34.94 28.04
CA ASN A 31 21.16 35.53 27.30
C ASN A 31 21.40 35.55 25.79
N HIS A 32 22.62 35.88 25.35
CA HIS A 32 22.98 35.83 23.94
C HIS A 32 22.89 34.40 23.38
N ALA A 33 23.42 33.40 24.11
CA ALA A 33 23.34 32.00 23.69
C ALA A 33 21.89 31.50 23.62
N GLU A 34 21.03 31.89 24.57
CA GLU A 34 19.60 31.57 24.57
C GLU A 34 18.89 32.20 23.37
N ILE A 35 19.12 33.48 23.08
CA ILE A 35 18.53 34.16 21.92
C ILE A 35 18.98 33.50 20.62
N VAL A 36 20.26 33.18 20.47
CA VAL A 36 20.78 32.47 19.28
C VAL A 36 20.11 31.11 19.13
N SER A 37 19.91 30.38 20.24
CA SER A 37 19.19 29.10 20.22
C SER A 37 17.72 29.28 19.80
N TRP A 38 17.04 30.32 20.26
CA TRP A 38 15.65 30.59 19.87
C TRP A 38 15.53 30.96 18.39
N ILE A 39 16.46 31.77 17.88
CA ILE A 39 16.52 32.12 16.45
C ILE A 39 16.70 30.86 15.61
N ALA A 40 17.67 30.00 15.96
CA ALA A 40 17.90 28.75 15.23
C ALA A 40 16.67 27.82 15.26
N SER A 41 15.94 27.78 16.38
CA SER A 41 14.68 27.03 16.47
C SER A 41 13.59 27.62 15.56
N ALA A 42 13.41 28.94 15.57
CA ALA A 42 12.43 29.63 14.74
C ALA A 42 12.72 29.49 13.24
N GLU A 43 14.00 29.54 12.85
CA GLU A 43 14.43 29.32 11.46
C GLU A 43 14.11 27.90 10.99
N LYS A 44 14.32 26.89 11.85
CA LYS A 44 13.97 25.50 11.55
C LYS A 44 12.46 25.32 11.38
N GLU A 45 11.66 25.93 12.25
CA GLU A 45 10.19 25.91 12.14
C GLU A 45 9.71 26.61 10.88
N LEU A 46 10.27 27.78 10.54
CA LEU A 46 9.93 28.50 9.33
C LEU A 46 10.27 27.70 8.06
N ALA A 47 11.44 27.06 8.03
CA ALA A 47 11.83 26.19 6.93
C ALA A 47 10.85 25.02 6.76
N ASP A 48 10.40 24.43 7.86
CA ASP A 48 9.42 23.35 7.85
C ASP A 48 8.03 23.81 7.38
N LEU A 49 7.56 24.99 7.80
CA LEU A 49 6.31 25.58 7.31
C LEU A 49 6.38 25.89 5.81
N ARG A 50 7.52 26.39 5.33
CA ARG A 50 7.75 26.62 3.89
C ARG A 50 7.68 25.32 3.11
N LEU A 51 8.34 24.26 3.59
CA LEU A 51 8.28 22.95 2.96
C LEU A 51 6.82 22.44 2.90
N ARG A 52 6.08 22.49 4.00
CA ARG A 52 4.68 22.03 4.01
C ARG A 52 3.79 22.84 3.08
N LYS A 53 4.04 24.14 2.95
CA LYS A 53 3.33 24.99 1.98
C LYS A 53 3.61 24.51 0.55
N THR A 54 4.87 24.31 0.20
CA THR A 54 5.27 23.81 -1.12
C THR A 54 4.61 22.47 -1.41
N LEU A 55 4.71 21.50 -0.49
CA LEU A 55 4.06 20.20 -0.63
C LEU A 55 2.55 20.25 -0.86
N LEU A 56 1.86 21.29 -0.40
CA LEU A 56 0.42 21.46 -0.60
C LEU A 56 0.09 21.98 -2.00
N GLU A 57 1.01 22.73 -2.61
CA GLU A 57 0.88 23.33 -3.95
C GLU A 57 1.42 22.41 -5.05
N ASP A 58 2.32 21.47 -4.68
CA ASP A 58 3.02 20.56 -5.59
C ASP A 58 2.08 19.54 -6.28
N ASP A 59 2.40 19.22 -7.54
CA ASP A 59 1.79 18.10 -8.26
C ASP A 59 2.48 16.76 -7.95
N PHE A 60 1.99 15.66 -8.54
CA PHE A 60 2.58 14.33 -8.30
C PHE A 60 4.08 14.27 -8.62
N SER A 61 4.55 14.94 -9.68
CA SER A 61 5.95 14.88 -10.10
C SER A 61 6.86 15.61 -9.09
N GLU A 62 6.41 16.75 -8.60
CA GLU A 62 7.11 17.53 -7.57
C GLU A 62 7.11 16.79 -6.23
N LEU A 63 5.96 16.24 -5.80
CA LEU A 63 5.85 15.38 -4.62
C LEU A 63 6.75 14.15 -4.70
N LEU A 64 6.87 13.53 -5.88
CA LEU A 64 7.76 12.40 -6.12
C LEU A 64 9.25 12.79 -6.00
N SER A 65 9.62 13.96 -6.51
CA SER A 65 10.97 14.51 -6.37
C SER A 65 11.30 14.73 -4.89
N GLU A 66 10.38 15.33 -4.13
CA GLU A 66 10.53 15.54 -2.70
C GLU A 66 10.56 14.23 -1.93
N TYR A 67 9.78 13.22 -2.33
CA TYR A 67 9.86 11.88 -1.77
C TYR A 67 11.26 11.27 -1.92
N ARG A 68 11.84 11.36 -3.11
CA ARG A 68 13.20 10.85 -3.36
C ARG A 68 14.24 11.64 -2.56
N ARG A 69 14.12 12.96 -2.51
CA ARG A 69 15.05 13.84 -1.80
C ARG A 69 14.97 13.72 -0.28
N LEU A 70 13.82 13.40 0.29
CA LEU A 70 13.60 13.44 1.74
C LEU A 70 13.54 12.04 2.34
N ILE A 71 12.82 11.13 1.69
CA ILE A 71 12.60 9.77 2.21
C ILE A 71 13.70 8.83 1.74
N ILE A 72 13.98 8.76 0.43
CA ILE A 72 14.96 7.81 -0.12
C ILE A 72 16.38 8.11 0.32
N THR A 73 16.79 9.38 0.44
CA THR A 73 18.14 9.74 0.91
C THR A 73 18.25 9.90 2.44
N ASP A 74 17.17 9.62 3.19
CA ASP A 74 17.13 9.77 4.66
C ASP A 74 17.50 11.19 5.15
N ALA A 75 17.00 12.21 4.47
CA ALA A 75 17.29 13.58 4.88
C ALA A 75 16.63 13.90 6.23
N ALA A 76 17.17 14.87 6.98
CA ALA A 76 16.51 15.34 8.18
C ALA A 76 15.24 16.13 7.83
N ILE A 77 14.08 15.58 8.18
CA ILE A 77 12.75 16.17 7.94
C ILE A 77 11.91 16.02 9.22
N SER A 78 11.01 16.99 9.50
CA SER A 78 10.10 16.87 10.63
C SER A 78 9.08 15.74 10.41
N THR A 79 8.63 15.11 11.50
CA THR A 79 7.58 14.07 11.43
C THR A 79 6.32 14.56 10.73
N VAL A 80 5.96 15.83 10.91
CA VAL A 80 4.75 16.41 10.31
C VAL A 80 4.93 16.64 8.82
N ALA A 81 6.05 17.21 8.37
CA ALA A 81 6.33 17.36 6.94
C ALA A 81 6.39 16.00 6.24
N LYS A 82 6.99 14.98 6.88
CA LYS A 82 6.98 13.60 6.37
C LYS A 82 5.56 13.07 6.23
N THR A 83 4.70 13.33 7.22
CA THR A 83 3.31 12.90 7.22
C THR A 83 2.51 13.59 6.12
N SER A 84 2.68 14.91 5.94
CA SER A 84 2.06 15.69 4.87
C SER A 84 2.48 15.20 3.48
N LEU A 85 3.79 15.03 3.25
CA LEU A 85 4.32 14.51 1.99
C LEU A 85 3.68 13.16 1.63
N LEU A 86 3.66 12.21 2.56
CA LEU A 86 3.06 10.89 2.32
C LEU A 86 1.54 10.99 2.10
N ALA A 87 0.84 11.88 2.81
CA ALA A 87 -0.59 12.07 2.65
C ALA A 87 -0.93 12.62 1.26
N TYR A 88 -0.24 13.68 0.81
CA TYR A 88 -0.48 14.30 -0.50
C TYR A 88 -0.07 13.37 -1.64
N LEU A 89 1.08 12.72 -1.54
CA LEU A 89 1.52 11.71 -2.51
C LEU A 89 0.51 10.56 -2.62
N THR A 90 0.02 10.05 -1.48
CA THR A 90 -1.00 8.99 -1.47
C THR A 90 -2.34 9.50 -2.04
N TYR A 91 -2.69 10.75 -1.81
CA TYR A 91 -3.91 11.34 -2.38
C TYR A 91 -3.85 11.36 -3.91
N GLU A 92 -2.73 11.77 -4.51
CA GLU A 92 -2.54 11.74 -5.97
C GLU A 92 -2.59 10.31 -6.54
N LEU A 93 -2.02 9.35 -5.83
CA LEU A 93 -2.10 7.93 -6.18
C LEU A 93 -3.55 7.41 -6.15
N LEU A 94 -4.35 7.87 -5.18
CA LEU A 94 -5.75 7.47 -4.98
C LEU A 94 -6.76 8.37 -5.71
N GLN A 95 -6.30 9.34 -6.49
CA GLN A 95 -7.13 10.35 -7.17
C GLN A 95 -8.34 9.76 -7.93
N PRO A 96 -8.28 8.60 -8.61
CA PRO A 96 -9.45 8.02 -9.27
C PRO A 96 -10.62 7.70 -8.34
N LEU A 97 -10.38 7.53 -7.04
CA LEU A 97 -11.42 7.25 -6.06
C LEU A 97 -12.14 8.52 -5.57
N LYS A 98 -11.68 9.71 -5.99
CA LYS A 98 -12.23 11.01 -5.60
C LYS A 98 -13.71 11.15 -5.94
N ASP A 99 -14.14 10.59 -7.08
CA ASP A 99 -15.52 10.67 -7.59
C ASP A 99 -16.58 10.14 -6.61
N ALA A 100 -16.14 9.50 -5.51
CA ALA A 100 -16.99 8.62 -4.75
C ALA A 100 -16.91 8.78 -3.21
N THR A 101 -16.28 9.82 -2.65
CA THR A 101 -16.14 10.12 -1.18
C THR A 101 -14.74 9.95 -0.58
N LEU A 102 -13.66 10.04 -1.38
CA LEU A 102 -12.30 9.92 -0.82
C LEU A 102 -12.04 10.99 0.25
N LYS A 103 -11.88 10.57 1.50
CA LYS A 103 -11.65 11.45 2.66
C LYS A 103 -10.62 10.83 3.59
N GLN A 104 -9.76 11.65 4.17
CA GLN A 104 -8.87 11.19 5.23
C GLN A 104 -9.68 10.94 6.50
N THR A 105 -9.41 9.84 7.18
CA THR A 105 -10.03 9.53 8.47
C THR A 105 -9.32 10.27 9.62
N GLU A 106 -9.79 10.10 10.85
CA GLU A 106 -9.08 10.60 12.04
C GLU A 106 -7.68 9.99 12.19
N THR A 107 -7.47 8.79 11.63
CA THR A 107 -6.15 8.18 11.56
C THR A 107 -5.40 8.71 10.34
N TYR A 108 -4.25 9.36 10.59
CA TYR A 108 -3.50 10.09 9.57
C TYR A 108 -3.16 9.23 8.33
N ASN A 109 -2.92 7.93 8.49
CA ASN A 109 -2.51 7.07 7.39
C ASN A 109 -3.64 6.22 6.77
N ILE A 110 -4.89 6.61 6.99
CA ILE A 110 -6.05 5.90 6.45
C ILE A 110 -6.94 6.87 5.66
N TRP A 111 -7.15 6.51 4.39
CA TRP A 111 -8.13 7.11 3.50
C TRP A 111 -9.39 6.24 3.46
N GLN A 112 -10.55 6.87 3.51
CA GLN A 112 -11.85 6.24 3.31
C GLN A 112 -12.33 6.50 1.89
N ALA A 113 -12.48 5.43 1.11
CA ALA A 113 -13.20 5.42 -0.16
C ALA A 113 -14.66 4.97 0.05
N LYS A 114 -15.44 4.92 -1.02
CA LYS A 114 -16.87 4.58 -0.97
C LYS A 114 -17.15 3.20 -0.38
N TYR A 115 -16.35 2.21 -0.77
CA TYR A 115 -16.62 0.79 -0.50
C TYR A 115 -15.58 0.14 0.43
N PHE A 116 -14.46 0.82 0.70
CA PHE A 116 -13.35 0.29 1.48
C PHE A 116 -12.50 1.41 2.09
N LEU A 117 -11.66 1.03 3.06
CA LEU A 117 -10.60 1.86 3.62
C LEU A 117 -9.27 1.48 2.96
N VAL A 118 -8.41 2.48 2.76
CA VAL A 118 -7.03 2.32 2.28
C VAL A 118 -6.09 2.82 3.36
N LYS A 119 -5.31 1.93 3.95
CA LYS A 119 -4.21 2.26 4.84
C LYS A 119 -2.93 2.32 4.03
N TYR A 120 -2.13 3.37 4.20
CA TYR A 120 -0.79 3.44 3.60
C TYR A 120 0.30 3.40 4.67
N GLN A 121 1.41 2.77 4.36
CA GLN A 121 2.57 2.70 5.24
C GLN A 121 3.86 2.51 4.44
N LEU A 122 4.96 3.05 4.94
CA LEU A 122 6.27 2.79 4.38
C LEU A 122 6.79 1.44 4.88
N THR A 123 7.37 0.66 3.97
CA THR A 123 8.15 -0.53 4.33
C THR A 123 9.53 -0.14 4.83
N ASP A 124 10.27 -1.10 5.38
CA ASP A 124 11.67 -0.91 5.77
C ASP A 124 12.57 -0.49 4.59
N LYS A 125 12.17 -0.85 3.37
CA LYS A 125 12.82 -0.46 2.11
C LYS A 125 12.35 0.88 1.57
N ARG A 126 11.47 1.60 2.30
CA ARG A 126 10.88 2.88 1.87
C ARG A 126 10.04 2.72 0.59
N GLU A 127 9.41 1.57 0.41
CA GLU A 127 8.34 1.39 -0.56
C GLU A 127 7.01 1.77 0.10
N LEU A 128 6.04 2.22 -0.67
CA LEU A 128 4.72 2.58 -0.17
C LEU A 128 3.77 1.38 -0.31
N ALA A 129 3.42 0.76 0.81
CA ALA A 129 2.43 -0.32 0.87
C ALA A 129 1.03 0.24 1.06
N LEU A 130 0.11 -0.10 0.17
CA LEU A 130 -1.32 0.20 0.23
C LEU A 130 -2.08 -1.06 0.66
N SER A 131 -2.71 -0.99 1.82
CA SER A 131 -3.54 -2.05 2.38
C SER A 131 -5.01 -1.69 2.34
N PHE A 132 -5.86 -2.63 1.94
CA PHE A 132 -7.28 -2.40 1.69
C PHE A 132 -8.13 -3.16 2.69
N LYS A 133 -9.18 -2.53 3.20
CA LYS A 133 -10.15 -3.14 4.12
C LYS A 133 -11.56 -2.85 3.67
N MET A 134 -12.31 -3.89 3.34
CA MET A 134 -13.72 -3.82 2.99
C MET A 134 -14.61 -3.96 4.22
N ASN A 135 -15.84 -3.44 4.13
CA ASN A 135 -16.88 -3.75 5.11
C ASN A 135 -17.41 -5.17 4.86
N VAL A 136 -17.51 -5.96 5.91
CA VAL A 136 -18.13 -7.30 5.88
C VAL A 136 -19.64 -7.20 5.69
N ILE A 137 -20.28 -8.18 5.05
CA ILE A 137 -21.75 -8.25 5.02
C ILE A 137 -22.29 -8.55 6.42
N ASP A 138 -21.64 -9.48 7.10
CA ASP A 138 -22.06 -10.01 8.38
C ASP A 138 -21.13 -9.52 9.49
N THR A 139 -21.71 -8.76 10.42
CA THR A 139 -21.01 -8.11 11.54
C THR A 139 -20.36 -9.09 12.52
N ARG A 140 -20.66 -10.40 12.41
CA ARG A 140 -19.97 -11.45 13.16
C ARG A 140 -18.52 -11.62 12.72
N PHE A 141 -18.19 -11.23 11.48
CA PHE A 141 -16.82 -11.29 10.96
C PHE A 141 -16.12 -9.95 11.10
N THR A 142 -14.80 -9.98 11.17
CA THR A 142 -13.98 -8.77 11.14
C THR A 142 -13.00 -8.86 9.98
N ALA A 143 -13.03 -7.88 9.09
CA ALA A 143 -12.05 -7.76 8.03
C ALA A 143 -10.80 -7.03 8.55
N SER A 144 -9.62 -7.58 8.25
CA SER A 144 -8.32 -6.94 8.46
C SER A 144 -7.94 -6.10 7.23
N PHE A 145 -6.91 -5.27 7.38
CA PHE A 145 -6.30 -4.60 6.24
C PHE A 145 -5.41 -5.59 5.49
N MET A 146 -5.70 -5.81 4.20
CA MET A 146 -4.95 -6.71 3.32
C MET A 146 -3.90 -5.90 2.54
N PRO A 147 -2.59 -6.16 2.70
CA PRO A 147 -1.52 -5.43 2.01
C PRO A 147 -1.46 -5.85 0.53
N LEU A 148 -2.25 -5.19 -0.31
CA LEU A 148 -2.52 -5.66 -1.67
C LEU A 148 -1.57 -5.09 -2.72
N ILE A 149 -1.17 -3.82 -2.57
CA ILE A 149 -0.37 -3.11 -3.57
C ILE A 149 0.89 -2.56 -2.89
N LEU A 150 2.03 -2.79 -3.51
CA LEU A 150 3.31 -2.23 -3.11
C LEU A 150 3.84 -1.35 -4.24
N LEU A 151 4.20 -0.11 -3.90
CA LEU A 151 4.69 0.89 -4.84
C LEU A 151 6.14 1.24 -4.52
N ASP A 152 7.03 0.99 -5.47
CA ASP A 152 8.38 1.51 -5.46
C ASP A 152 8.40 2.87 -6.18
N LEU A 153 8.51 3.95 -5.41
CA LEU A 153 8.54 5.32 -5.89
C LEU A 153 9.92 5.73 -6.44
N GLN A 154 10.97 4.96 -6.15
CA GLN A 154 12.28 5.17 -6.75
C GLN A 154 12.29 4.59 -8.16
N GLU A 155 11.97 3.31 -8.29
CA GLU A 155 12.01 2.58 -9.57
C GLU A 155 10.73 2.76 -10.40
N MET A 156 9.71 3.42 -9.84
CA MET A 156 8.40 3.60 -10.46
C MET A 156 7.78 2.26 -10.85
N THR A 157 7.75 1.31 -9.91
CA THR A 157 7.11 0.00 -10.13
C THR A 157 5.95 -0.21 -9.17
N ALA A 158 4.94 -0.93 -9.64
CA ALA A 158 3.77 -1.29 -8.85
C ALA A 158 3.57 -2.81 -8.93
N THR A 159 3.57 -3.46 -7.77
CA THR A 159 3.34 -4.90 -7.65
C THR A 159 2.07 -5.16 -6.87
N VAL A 160 1.31 -6.16 -7.31
CA VAL A 160 0.11 -6.64 -6.62
C VAL A 160 0.44 -7.96 -5.96
N ASP A 161 0.09 -8.11 -4.69
CA ASP A 161 0.25 -9.38 -3.97
C ASP A 161 -0.84 -10.37 -4.39
N GLU A 162 -0.46 -11.37 -5.16
CA GLU A 162 -1.35 -12.42 -5.66
C GLU A 162 -1.98 -13.25 -4.54
N HIS A 163 -1.28 -13.44 -3.42
CA HIS A 163 -1.84 -14.18 -2.27
C HIS A 163 -3.02 -13.43 -1.67
N GLN A 164 -2.96 -12.09 -1.59
CA GLN A 164 -4.08 -11.28 -1.11
C GLN A 164 -5.26 -11.28 -2.09
N VAL A 165 -5.00 -11.41 -3.40
CA VAL A 165 -6.08 -11.57 -4.40
C VAL A 165 -6.80 -12.91 -4.22
N LEU A 166 -6.06 -13.99 -4.00
CA LEU A 166 -6.64 -15.31 -3.71
C LEU A 166 -7.38 -15.32 -2.36
N GLU A 167 -6.87 -14.59 -1.36
CA GLU A 167 -7.54 -14.41 -0.07
C GLU A 167 -8.88 -13.69 -0.21
N LEU A 168 -8.97 -12.66 -1.05
CA LEU A 168 -10.25 -12.01 -1.38
C LEU A 168 -11.27 -13.00 -1.97
N ILE A 169 -10.81 -13.94 -2.81
CA ILE A 169 -11.65 -14.99 -3.37
C ILE A 169 -12.10 -15.96 -2.27
N ARG A 170 -11.22 -16.34 -1.34
CA ARG A 170 -11.53 -17.19 -0.17
C ARG A 170 -12.59 -16.58 0.71
N LEU A 171 -12.40 -15.31 1.09
CA LEU A 171 -13.34 -14.57 1.94
C LEU A 171 -14.72 -14.43 1.29
N TRP A 172 -14.80 -14.35 -0.05
CA TRP A 172 -16.06 -14.33 -0.77
C TRP A 172 -16.70 -15.72 -0.95
N TYR A 173 -15.93 -16.71 -1.40
CA TYR A 173 -16.46 -17.99 -1.84
C TYR A 173 -16.64 -18.98 -0.69
N SER A 174 -15.61 -19.17 0.14
CA SER A 174 -15.60 -20.14 1.22
C SER A 174 -16.27 -19.56 2.47
N GLU A 175 -15.79 -18.41 2.93
CA GLU A 175 -16.23 -17.84 4.21
C GLU A 175 -17.50 -16.98 4.10
N LYS A 176 -17.93 -16.63 2.88
CA LYS A 176 -19.11 -15.79 2.60
C LYS A 176 -19.11 -14.43 3.34
N VAL A 177 -17.91 -13.93 3.68
CA VAL A 177 -17.70 -12.64 4.36
C VAL A 177 -18.04 -11.47 3.46
N PHE A 178 -17.78 -11.61 2.16
CA PHE A 178 -18.07 -10.60 1.13
C PHE A 178 -19.10 -11.10 0.12
N SER A 179 -19.76 -10.15 -0.54
CA SER A 179 -20.73 -10.44 -1.60
C SER A 179 -20.08 -10.34 -2.96
N ARG A 180 -20.70 -11.00 -3.96
CA ARG A 180 -20.29 -10.86 -5.36
C ARG A 180 -20.25 -9.40 -5.80
N ASN A 181 -21.28 -8.62 -5.45
CA ASN A 181 -21.36 -7.20 -5.80
C ASN A 181 -20.22 -6.39 -5.17
N GLN A 182 -19.88 -6.65 -3.91
CA GLN A 182 -18.74 -5.99 -3.26
C GLN A 182 -17.41 -6.32 -3.96
N LEU A 183 -17.20 -7.58 -4.38
CA LEU A 183 -16.01 -7.98 -5.13
C LEU A 183 -15.94 -7.30 -6.51
N SER A 184 -17.06 -7.23 -7.23
CA SER A 184 -17.11 -6.51 -8.51
C SER A 184 -16.76 -5.03 -8.35
N LEU A 185 -17.29 -4.37 -7.32
CA LEU A 185 -17.05 -2.96 -7.05
C LEU A 185 -15.59 -2.68 -6.68
N ILE A 186 -15.01 -3.46 -5.76
CA ILE A 186 -13.59 -3.29 -5.40
C ILE A 186 -12.68 -3.62 -6.59
N ASN A 187 -12.99 -4.67 -7.37
CA ASN A 187 -12.21 -5.01 -8.56
C ASN A 187 -12.21 -3.86 -9.59
N TYR A 188 -13.35 -3.20 -9.77
CA TYR A 188 -13.45 -2.01 -10.63
C TYR A 188 -12.57 -0.87 -10.10
N ASP A 189 -12.68 -0.52 -8.82
CA ASP A 189 -11.91 0.57 -8.22
C ASP A 189 -10.40 0.28 -8.19
N LEU A 190 -9.98 -0.95 -7.89
CA LEU A 190 -8.58 -1.37 -7.95
C LEU A 190 -8.02 -1.27 -9.37
N ASN A 191 -8.79 -1.65 -10.39
CA ASN A 191 -8.36 -1.48 -11.78
C ASN A 191 -8.21 -0.01 -12.18
N ARG A 192 -9.07 0.89 -11.66
CA ARG A 192 -8.90 2.34 -11.85
C ARG A 192 -7.61 2.85 -11.20
N LEU A 193 -7.25 2.35 -10.02
CA LEU A 193 -5.98 2.67 -9.37
C LEU A 193 -4.80 2.18 -10.21
N LEU A 194 -4.81 0.93 -10.68
CA LEU A 194 -3.74 0.40 -11.54
C LEU A 194 -3.60 1.18 -12.85
N ALA A 195 -4.71 1.60 -13.45
CA ALA A 195 -4.70 2.46 -14.63
C ALA A 195 -4.08 3.83 -14.32
N ASN A 196 -4.41 4.43 -13.18
CA ASN A 196 -3.82 5.70 -12.72
C ASN A 196 -2.32 5.57 -12.47
N PHE A 197 -1.86 4.48 -11.85
CA PHE A 197 -0.43 4.25 -11.65
C PHE A 197 0.30 4.21 -13.00
N LYS A 198 -0.25 3.53 -14.02
CA LYS A 198 0.31 3.56 -15.38
C LYS A 198 0.37 4.97 -15.96
N GLN A 199 -0.67 5.79 -15.74
CA GLN A 199 -0.70 7.19 -16.19
C GLN A 199 0.35 8.07 -15.48
N LEU A 200 0.58 7.83 -14.20
CA LEU A 200 1.61 8.48 -13.38
C LEU A 200 3.03 7.97 -13.69
N GLY A 201 3.18 7.04 -14.63
CA GLY A 201 4.47 6.53 -15.11
C GLY A 201 4.97 5.26 -14.43
N PHE A 202 4.15 4.59 -13.61
CA PHE A 202 4.53 3.32 -13.00
C PHE A 202 4.48 2.16 -14.00
N SER A 203 5.48 1.30 -13.95
CA SER A 203 5.44 -0.03 -14.55
C SER A 203 4.66 -0.99 -13.64
N VAL A 204 3.46 -1.39 -14.09
CA VAL A 204 2.64 -2.40 -13.41
C VAL A 204 2.97 -3.77 -13.99
N GLY A 205 3.53 -4.65 -13.18
CA GLY A 205 3.84 -6.03 -13.60
C GLY A 205 2.56 -6.85 -13.91
N PRO A 206 2.69 -7.99 -14.63
CA PRO A 206 1.60 -8.94 -14.76
C PRO A 206 1.03 -9.31 -13.39
N ASN A 207 -0.28 -9.30 -13.25
CA ASN A 207 -0.93 -9.60 -11.99
C ASN A 207 -2.37 -10.08 -12.21
N LEU A 208 -2.96 -10.56 -11.13
CA LEU A 208 -4.29 -11.15 -11.12
C LEU A 208 -5.46 -10.15 -11.14
N LEU A 209 -5.20 -8.85 -10.97
CA LEU A 209 -6.24 -7.81 -10.93
C LEU A 209 -6.37 -7.04 -12.24
N ASP A 210 -5.28 -6.87 -12.99
CA ASP A 210 -5.23 -6.02 -14.17
C ASP A 210 -6.12 -6.55 -15.30
N ASN A 211 -7.19 -5.82 -15.58
CA ASN A 211 -8.16 -6.12 -16.62
C ASN A 211 -7.85 -5.42 -17.96
N THR A 212 -6.72 -4.71 -18.09
CA THR A 212 -6.40 -4.00 -19.35
C THR A 212 -6.04 -4.94 -20.50
N ARG A 213 -5.72 -6.21 -20.19
CA ARG A 213 -5.33 -7.24 -21.15
C ARG A 213 -6.26 -8.45 -21.05
N ALA A 214 -6.17 -9.32 -22.05
CA ALA A 214 -6.75 -10.66 -21.95
C ALA A 214 -6.12 -11.41 -20.77
N LEU A 215 -6.96 -12.12 -20.02
CA LEU A 215 -6.51 -12.98 -18.92
C LEU A 215 -5.93 -14.26 -19.52
N ALA A 216 -4.63 -14.44 -19.37
CA ALA A 216 -3.93 -15.67 -19.71
C ALA A 216 -2.96 -15.98 -18.56
N VAL A 217 -3.42 -16.77 -17.59
CA VAL A 217 -2.69 -17.00 -16.34
C VAL A 217 -2.59 -18.47 -16.00
N ASN A 218 -1.43 -18.86 -15.51
CA ASN A 218 -1.17 -20.21 -15.01
C ASN A 218 -1.13 -20.15 -13.48
N LEU A 219 -2.14 -20.71 -12.84
CA LEU A 219 -2.28 -20.77 -11.40
C LEU A 219 -1.88 -22.16 -10.93
N GLN A 220 -1.06 -22.21 -9.88
CA GLN A 220 -0.71 -23.45 -9.22
C GLN A 220 -1.38 -23.50 -7.85
N SER A 221 -2.31 -24.43 -7.71
CA SER A 221 -2.94 -24.74 -6.44
C SER A 221 -2.01 -25.60 -5.59
N GLU A 222 -2.01 -25.34 -4.28
CA GLU A 222 -1.34 -26.20 -3.30
C GLU A 222 -2.10 -27.50 -3.04
N PHE A 223 -3.31 -27.63 -3.59
CA PHE A 223 -4.19 -28.75 -3.31
C PHE A 223 -4.24 -29.77 -4.46
N PRO A 224 -4.30 -31.08 -4.15
CA PRO A 224 -4.46 -32.12 -5.17
C PRO A 224 -5.84 -32.06 -5.82
N LEU A 225 -5.95 -32.46 -7.08
CA LEU A 225 -7.23 -32.47 -7.78
C LEU A 225 -8.14 -33.57 -7.20
N GLU A 226 -9.22 -33.17 -6.54
CA GLU A 226 -10.18 -34.10 -5.96
C GLU A 226 -11.30 -34.45 -6.94
N THR A 227 -11.66 -35.74 -7.01
CA THR A 227 -12.73 -36.24 -7.88
C THR A 227 -14.04 -35.50 -7.67
N ARG A 228 -14.42 -35.20 -6.41
CA ARG A 228 -15.64 -34.44 -6.11
C ARG A 228 -15.68 -33.05 -6.76
N ILE A 229 -14.53 -32.41 -6.92
CA ILE A 229 -14.44 -31.07 -7.54
C ILE A 229 -14.63 -31.21 -9.04
N LEU A 230 -13.98 -32.21 -9.66
CA LEU A 230 -14.18 -32.52 -11.08
C LEU A 230 -15.64 -32.90 -11.38
N ASP A 231 -16.26 -33.72 -10.53
CA ASP A 231 -17.66 -34.13 -10.70
C ASP A 231 -18.60 -32.91 -10.64
N ASN A 232 -18.37 -31.99 -9.70
CA ASN A 232 -19.16 -30.76 -9.61
C ASN A 232 -18.99 -29.86 -10.84
N ILE A 233 -17.76 -29.73 -11.36
CA ILE A 233 -17.49 -28.99 -12.60
C ILE A 233 -18.25 -29.66 -13.76
N PHE A 234 -18.13 -30.98 -13.90
CA PHE A 234 -18.79 -31.76 -14.94
C PHE A 234 -20.32 -31.58 -14.91
N ILE A 235 -20.95 -31.74 -13.74
CA ILE A 235 -22.40 -31.53 -13.56
C ILE A 235 -22.78 -30.11 -13.96
N THR A 236 -22.05 -29.10 -13.49
CA THR A 236 -22.32 -27.70 -13.82
C THR A 236 -22.22 -27.42 -15.32
N THR A 237 -21.24 -28.04 -16.00
CA THR A 237 -21.08 -27.90 -17.46
C THR A 237 -22.17 -28.62 -18.23
N MET A 238 -22.65 -29.78 -17.74
CA MET A 238 -23.74 -30.52 -18.38
C MET A 238 -25.08 -29.80 -18.28
N ASP A 239 -25.31 -29.07 -17.20
CA ASP A 239 -26.54 -28.28 -16.99
C ASP A 239 -26.58 -26.98 -17.82
N SER A 240 -25.50 -26.65 -18.54
CA SER A 240 -25.37 -25.43 -19.35
C SER A 240 -25.09 -25.75 -20.80
N THR A 241 -25.94 -25.28 -21.71
CA THR A 241 -25.71 -25.43 -23.15
C THR A 241 -24.55 -24.59 -23.70
N GLU A 242 -24.03 -23.66 -22.90
CA GLU A 242 -22.94 -22.77 -23.32
C GLU A 242 -21.54 -23.30 -22.94
N TYR A 243 -21.47 -24.37 -22.16
CA TYR A 243 -20.22 -24.93 -21.64
C TYR A 243 -19.99 -26.34 -22.17
N ASP A 244 -18.72 -26.73 -22.25
CA ASP A 244 -18.30 -28.06 -22.68
C ASP A 244 -17.16 -28.55 -21.77
N PHE A 245 -17.15 -29.84 -21.45
CA PHE A 245 -16.15 -30.45 -20.58
C PHE A 245 -15.53 -31.67 -21.26
N ASP A 246 -14.25 -31.56 -21.59
CA ASP A 246 -13.49 -32.57 -22.29
C ASP A 246 -12.37 -33.12 -21.40
N LYS A 247 -12.28 -34.45 -21.33
CA LYS A 247 -11.07 -35.12 -20.85
C LYS A 247 -10.11 -35.30 -22.02
N ILE A 248 -9.06 -34.48 -22.07
CA ILE A 248 -8.10 -34.43 -23.19
C ILE A 248 -6.85 -35.29 -22.95
N GLY A 249 -6.66 -35.80 -21.74
CA GLY A 249 -5.56 -36.69 -21.37
C GLY A 249 -5.88 -37.54 -20.14
N GLN A 250 -4.89 -38.27 -19.61
CA GLN A 250 -5.11 -39.06 -18.39
C GLN A 250 -5.35 -38.18 -17.17
N ALA A 251 -4.58 -37.09 -17.08
CA ALA A 251 -4.58 -36.13 -15.97
C ALA A 251 -5.00 -34.71 -16.43
N ASP A 252 -5.44 -34.58 -17.69
CA ASP A 252 -5.70 -33.29 -18.34
C ASP A 252 -7.17 -33.16 -18.71
N TYR A 253 -7.75 -32.03 -18.33
CA TYR A 253 -9.14 -31.68 -18.60
C TYR A 253 -9.19 -30.27 -19.21
N GLN A 254 -10.09 -30.08 -20.16
CA GLN A 254 -10.41 -28.78 -20.75
C GLN A 254 -11.88 -28.48 -20.50
N VAL A 255 -12.14 -27.28 -20.00
CA VAL A 255 -13.49 -26.73 -19.89
C VAL A 255 -13.59 -25.56 -20.83
N LYS A 256 -14.43 -25.69 -21.86
CA LYS A 256 -14.77 -24.58 -22.75
C LYS A 256 -15.96 -23.87 -22.15
N LEU A 257 -15.83 -22.56 -22.02
CA LEU A 257 -16.85 -21.69 -21.47
C LEU A 257 -17.47 -20.85 -22.59
N ASN A 258 -18.47 -20.08 -22.24
CA ASN A 258 -19.08 -19.16 -23.18
C ASN A 258 -18.05 -18.16 -23.73
N GLN A 259 -18.30 -17.73 -24.97
CA GLN A 259 -17.45 -16.77 -25.70
C GLN A 259 -16.01 -17.27 -25.88
N GLU A 260 -15.86 -18.59 -26.10
CA GLU A 260 -14.59 -19.24 -26.44
C GLU A 260 -13.50 -19.12 -25.38
N GLN A 261 -13.88 -18.86 -24.13
CA GLN A 261 -12.94 -18.87 -23.01
C GLN A 261 -12.63 -20.32 -22.62
N ASN A 262 -11.40 -20.59 -22.18
CA ASN A 262 -10.95 -21.94 -21.87
C ASN A 262 -10.31 -22.01 -20.50
N VAL A 263 -10.54 -23.14 -19.83
CA VAL A 263 -9.86 -23.50 -18.59
C VAL A 263 -9.25 -24.87 -18.77
N PHE A 264 -7.94 -24.97 -18.61
CA PHE A 264 -7.22 -26.23 -18.64
C PHE A 264 -6.83 -26.61 -17.22
N ILE A 265 -7.23 -27.82 -16.80
CA ILE A 265 -6.98 -28.36 -15.47
C ILE A 265 -6.03 -29.55 -15.65
N HIS A 266 -4.87 -29.46 -15.02
CA HIS A 266 -3.87 -30.52 -15.04
C HIS A 266 -3.63 -31.02 -13.62
N ALA A 267 -3.91 -32.31 -13.40
CA ALA A 267 -3.67 -32.98 -12.12
C ALA A 267 -2.19 -33.34 -11.98
N LYS A 268 -1.53 -32.83 -10.94
CA LYS A 268 -0.23 -33.32 -10.46
C LYS A 268 -0.44 -34.06 -9.14
N GLU A 269 0.50 -34.93 -8.77
CA GLU A 269 0.37 -35.86 -7.62
C GLU A 269 -0.28 -35.20 -6.38
N ASN A 270 0.25 -34.06 -5.94
CA ASN A 270 -0.23 -33.34 -4.75
C ASN A 270 -0.71 -31.91 -5.05
N ARG A 271 -0.87 -31.53 -6.32
CA ARG A 271 -1.16 -30.15 -6.72
C ARG A 271 -2.06 -30.12 -7.96
N THR A 272 -2.78 -29.03 -8.13
CA THR A 272 -3.58 -28.79 -9.33
C THR A 272 -3.00 -27.60 -10.07
N GLN A 273 -2.74 -27.77 -11.36
CA GLN A 273 -2.34 -26.67 -12.22
C GLN A 273 -3.56 -26.24 -13.05
N LEU A 274 -3.81 -24.93 -13.08
CA LEU A 274 -4.96 -24.34 -13.74
C LEU A 274 -4.46 -23.28 -14.71
N PHE A 275 -4.70 -23.46 -16.00
CA PHE A 275 -4.48 -22.41 -16.98
C PHE A 275 -5.83 -21.80 -17.36
N VAL A 276 -5.98 -20.50 -17.10
CA VAL A 276 -7.19 -19.73 -17.41
C VAL A 276 -6.88 -18.84 -18.61
N ASP A 277 -7.67 -18.99 -19.66
CA ASP A 277 -7.61 -18.20 -20.88
C ASP A 277 -8.98 -17.57 -21.15
N SER A 278 -9.05 -16.24 -21.04
CA SER A 278 -10.26 -15.48 -21.37
C SER A 278 -10.37 -15.12 -22.85
N ASN A 279 -9.58 -15.77 -23.72
CA ASN A 279 -9.49 -15.47 -25.15
C ASN A 279 -9.18 -13.98 -25.34
N ASN A 280 -10.03 -13.22 -26.04
CA ASN A 280 -9.83 -11.79 -26.27
C ASN A 280 -10.47 -10.89 -25.20
N ARG A 281 -11.13 -11.45 -24.17
CA ARG A 281 -11.84 -10.65 -23.16
C ARG A 281 -10.90 -10.05 -22.14
N ARG A 282 -11.06 -8.76 -21.92
CA ARG A 282 -10.36 -7.99 -20.89
C ARG A 282 -11.01 -8.22 -19.53
N ARG A 283 -10.38 -9.03 -18.67
CA ARG A 283 -10.92 -9.35 -17.34
C ARG A 283 -9.82 -9.69 -16.35
N SER A 284 -10.11 -9.48 -15.07
CA SER A 284 -9.25 -9.89 -13.97
C SER A 284 -9.59 -11.31 -13.50
N ILE A 285 -8.73 -11.91 -12.67
CA ILE A 285 -9.02 -13.22 -12.08
C ILE A 285 -10.22 -13.16 -11.13
N LEU A 286 -10.38 -12.04 -10.41
CA LEU A 286 -11.53 -11.82 -9.53
C LEU A 286 -12.83 -11.81 -10.34
N ASP A 287 -12.83 -11.10 -11.46
CA ASP A 287 -13.98 -11.09 -12.35
C ASP A 287 -14.23 -12.49 -12.95
N PHE A 288 -13.17 -13.22 -13.32
CA PHE A 288 -13.28 -14.59 -13.83
C PHE A 288 -13.97 -15.53 -12.83
N PHE A 289 -13.45 -15.63 -11.61
CA PHE A 289 -14.00 -16.54 -10.61
C PHE A 289 -15.36 -16.10 -10.07
N THR A 290 -15.67 -14.80 -10.07
CA THR A 290 -17.02 -14.33 -9.73
C THR A 290 -18.08 -14.68 -10.79
N HIS A 291 -17.68 -14.91 -12.04
CA HIS A 291 -18.56 -15.40 -13.11
C HIS A 291 -18.63 -16.93 -13.18
N TYR A 292 -17.53 -17.62 -12.86
CA TYR A 292 -17.45 -19.08 -12.85
C TYR A 292 -17.06 -19.60 -11.46
N PRO A 293 -17.95 -19.46 -10.45
CA PRO A 293 -17.67 -19.81 -9.06
C PRO A 293 -17.31 -21.29 -8.87
N PHE A 294 -17.79 -22.17 -9.75
CA PHE A 294 -17.55 -23.61 -9.68
C PHE A 294 -16.09 -24.02 -9.90
N PHE A 295 -15.22 -23.12 -10.40
CA PHE A 295 -13.77 -23.35 -10.45
C PHE A 295 -13.03 -22.95 -9.18
N VAL A 296 -13.62 -22.14 -8.29
CA VAL A 296 -12.93 -21.63 -7.09
C VAL A 296 -12.38 -22.76 -6.21
N PRO A 297 -13.07 -23.90 -5.99
CA PRO A 297 -12.54 -25.02 -5.20
C PRO A 297 -11.21 -25.60 -5.71
N LEU A 298 -10.83 -25.33 -6.97
CA LEU A 298 -9.55 -25.77 -7.52
C LEU A 298 -8.37 -24.98 -6.96
N ILE A 299 -8.57 -23.70 -6.60
CA ILE A 299 -7.51 -22.79 -6.18
C ILE A 299 -7.58 -22.43 -4.69
N VAL A 300 -8.76 -22.49 -4.10
CA VAL A 300 -9.04 -22.08 -2.73
C VAL A 300 -9.91 -23.14 -2.08
N ARG A 301 -9.60 -23.48 -0.82
CA ARG A 301 -10.37 -24.42 -0.02
C ARG A 301 -10.74 -23.82 1.33
N ASP A 302 -11.76 -24.43 1.94
CA ASP A 302 -12.17 -24.19 3.32
C ASP A 302 -11.10 -24.65 4.32
#